data_AF-A0A7L3NIU8-F1
#
_entry.id   AF-A0A7L3NIU8-F1
#
_cell.length_a   1.000
_cell.length_b   1.000
_cell.length_c   1.000
_cell.angle_alpha   90.00
_cell.angle_beta   90.00
_cell.angle_gamma   90.00
#
_symmetry.space_group_name_H-M   'P 1'
#
loop_
_entity.id
_entity.type
_entity.pdbx_description
1 polymer ?
#
loop_
_entity_poly.entity_id
_entity_poly.type
_entity_poly.pdbx_seq_one_letter_code
_entity_poly.pdbx_strand_id
1 'polypeptide(L)' 'APVFWEERYSARVSENNAAGALVLRVRASDADWGENARVRYRLLEGRVRGAAVSSYVSVQAETG' A
#
# COMPACT_ATOMS: atom_id res chain seq x y z
N ALA A 1 -2.30 -8.46 -16.08
CA ALA A 1 -1.42 -7.51 -15.32
C ALA A 1 -2.26 -6.66 -14.36
N PRO A 2 -1.79 -6.43 -13.11
CA PRO A 2 -2.62 -5.80 -12.08
C PRO A 2 -2.88 -4.31 -12.33
N VAL A 3 -4.12 -3.88 -12.11
CA VAL A 3 -4.56 -2.48 -12.23
C VAL A 3 -5.15 -2.00 -10.90
N PHE A 4 -4.64 -0.89 -10.37
CA PHE A 4 -5.20 -0.24 -9.19
C PHE A 4 -6.56 0.37 -9.49
N TRP A 5 -7.45 0.34 -8.49
CA TRP A 5 -8.81 0.89 -8.59
C TRP A 5 -8.83 2.42 -8.65
N GLU A 6 -7.85 3.06 -8.02
CA GLU A 6 -7.63 4.49 -8.07
C GLU A 6 -6.21 4.78 -8.55
N GLU A 7 -6.05 5.83 -9.35
CA GLU A 7 -4.74 6.31 -9.77
C GLU A 7 -3.95 6.92 -8.61
N ARG A 8 -4.65 7.44 -7.59
CA ARG A 8 -4.03 8.07 -6.42
C ARG A 8 -4.85 7.87 -5.16
N TYR A 9 -4.25 7.20 -4.18
CA TYR A 9 -4.80 7.07 -2.84
C TYR A 9 -4.33 8.21 -1.94
N SER A 10 -5.22 8.72 -1.08
CA SER A 10 -4.88 9.73 -0.08
C SER A 10 -5.64 9.46 1.22
N ALA A 11 -5.00 9.74 2.35
CA ALA A 11 -5.60 9.64 3.67
C ALA A 11 -5.08 10.74 4.59
N ARG A 12 -5.84 11.02 5.64
CA ARG A 12 -5.43 11.88 6.76
C ARG A 12 -5.33 11.01 8.00
N VAL A 13 -4.23 11.13 8.72
CA VAL A 13 -3.93 10.34 9.91
C VAL A 13 -3.78 11.28 11.09
N SER A 14 -4.39 10.95 12.21
CA SER A 14 -4.23 11.70 13.46
C SER A 14 -2.83 11.50 14.02
N GLU A 15 -2.17 12.57 14.45
CA GLU A 15 -0.76 12.55 14.90
C GLU A 15 -0.48 11.61 16.09
N ASN A 16 -1.49 11.33 16.92
CA ASN A 16 -1.39 10.45 18.09
C ASN A 16 -2.04 9.07 17.86
N ASN A 17 -1.99 8.55 16.64
CA ASN A 17 -2.48 7.21 16.35
C ASN A 17 -1.57 6.12 16.95
N ALA A 18 -2.15 4.96 17.25
CA ALA A 18 -1.37 3.81 17.70
C ALA A 18 -0.42 3.29 16.61
N ALA A 19 0.71 2.69 17.00
CA ALA A 19 1.58 2.01 16.05
C ALA A 19 0.83 0.88 15.33
N GLY A 20 0.98 0.80 14.01
CA GLY A 20 0.27 -0.17 13.18
C GLY A 20 -1.21 0.15 12.92
N ALA A 21 -1.69 1.36 13.27
CA ALA A 21 -3.02 1.79 12.86
C ALA A 21 -3.19 1.73 11.32
N LEU A 22 -4.38 1.32 10.89
CA LEU A 22 -4.74 1.32 9.47
C LEU A 22 -4.77 2.75 8.95
N VAL A 23 -3.99 3.02 7.90
CA VAL A 23 -3.99 4.32 7.20
C VAL A 23 -5.08 4.34 6.13
N LEU A 24 -5.02 3.39 5.19
CA LEU A 24 -6.01 3.12 4.16
C LEU A 24 -5.77 1.71 3.63
N ARG A 25 -6.71 1.18 2.85
CA ARG A 25 -6.51 -0.06 2.08
C ARG A 25 -6.40 0.27 0.60
N VAL A 26 -5.35 -0.24 -0.06
CA VAL A 26 -5.23 -0.14 -1.52
C VAL A 26 -5.81 -1.38 -2.17
N ARG A 27 -6.33 -1.22 -3.40
CA ARG A 27 -6.86 -2.36 -4.16
C ARG A 27 -6.40 -2.32 -5.61
N ALA A 28 -5.92 -3.45 -6.07
CA ALA A 28 -5.69 -3.72 -7.48
C ALA A 28 -6.32 -5.06 -7.87
N SER A 29 -6.67 -5.19 -9.13
CA SER A 29 -7.21 -6.41 -9.72
C SER A 29 -6.48 -6.72 -11.02
N ASP A 30 -6.19 -8.00 -11.22
CA ASP A 30 -5.70 -8.53 -12.49
C ASP A 30 -6.84 -9.30 -13.17
N ALA A 31 -7.01 -9.11 -14.49
CA ALA A 31 -8.04 -9.78 -15.28
C ALA A 31 -7.66 -11.20 -15.72
N ASP A 32 -6.41 -11.60 -15.46
CA ASP A 32 -5.93 -12.96 -15.68
C ASP A 32 -6.59 -13.97 -14.71
N TRP A 33 -6.23 -15.25 -14.79
CA TRP A 33 -6.86 -16.33 -13.99
C TRP A 33 -5.85 -17.11 -13.14
N GLY A 34 -6.32 -17.65 -12.02
CA GLY A 34 -5.51 -18.47 -11.11
C GLY A 34 -4.32 -17.70 -10.53
N GLU A 35 -3.14 -18.32 -10.46
CA GLU A 35 -1.92 -17.69 -9.94
C GLU A 35 -1.49 -16.46 -10.77
N ASN A 36 -1.82 -16.40 -12.06
CA ASN A 36 -1.51 -15.25 -12.90
C ASN A 36 -2.37 -14.02 -12.51
N ALA A 37 -3.48 -14.23 -11.81
CA ALA A 37 -4.32 -13.14 -11.30
C ALA A 37 -3.87 -12.63 -9.92
N ARG A 38 -2.85 -13.25 -9.31
CA ARG A 38 -2.45 -12.99 -7.92
C ARG A 38 -1.75 -11.64 -7.81
N VAL A 39 -2.31 -10.77 -6.98
CA VAL A 39 -1.76 -9.44 -6.69
C VAL A 39 -0.95 -9.47 -5.39
N ARG A 40 0.23 -8.84 -5.42
CA ARG A 40 1.03 -8.57 -4.21
C ARG A 40 1.45 -7.11 -4.15
N TYR A 41 1.38 -6.54 -2.95
CA TYR A 41 1.68 -5.13 -2.72
C TYR A 41 3.05 -4.94 -2.10
N ARG A 42 3.75 -3.90 -2.53
CA ARG A 42 4.97 -3.41 -1.88
C ARG A 42 5.02 -1.89 -1.96
N LEU A 43 5.67 -1.28 -0.97
CA LEU A 43 6.06 0.12 -1.06
C LEU A 43 7.34 0.22 -1.89
N LEU A 44 7.38 1.21 -2.78
CA LEU A 44 8.62 1.54 -3.47
C LEU A 44 9.61 2.19 -2.50
N GLU A 45 10.89 2.00 -2.77
CA GLU A 45 11.93 2.68 -2.01
C GLU A 45 11.82 4.19 -2.23
N GLY A 46 11.86 4.94 -1.13
CA GLY A 46 11.76 6.37 -1.13
C GLY A 46 12.24 6.93 0.20
N ARG A 47 12.49 8.24 0.23
CA ARG A 47 12.89 8.95 1.44
C ARG A 47 11.95 10.11 1.73
N VAL A 48 11.57 10.26 3.00
CA VAL A 48 10.83 11.40 3.54
C VAL A 48 11.71 12.02 4.61
N ARG A 49 12.08 13.29 4.43
CA ARG A 49 12.97 14.01 5.35
C ARG A 49 14.28 13.24 5.65
N GLY A 50 14.81 12.53 4.65
CA GLY A 50 16.05 11.74 4.76
C GLY A 50 15.89 10.31 5.28
N ALA A 51 14.77 9.97 5.93
CA ALA A 51 14.47 8.62 6.40
C ALA A 51 13.69 7.80 5.36
N ALA A 52 13.86 6.48 5.36
CA ALA A 52 13.17 5.59 4.42
C ALA A 52 11.65 5.61 4.64
N VAL A 53 10.85 5.55 3.57
CA VAL A 53 9.38 5.49 3.67
C VAL A 53 8.90 4.35 4.57
N SER A 54 9.59 3.21 4.52
CA SER A 54 9.30 2.02 5.35
C SER A 54 9.47 2.25 6.86
N SER A 55 10.13 3.33 7.29
CA SER A 55 10.20 3.70 8.71
C SER A 55 8.93 4.37 9.23
N TYR A 56 8.05 4.84 8.33
CA TYR A 56 6.82 5.56 8.68
C TYR A 56 5.56 4.74 8.41
N VAL A 57 5.53 4.03 7.28
CA VAL A 57 4.36 3.25 6.84
C VAL A 57 4.78 1.90 6.28
N SER A 58 3.91 0.91 6.43
CA SER A 58 4.04 -0.43 5.85
C SER A 58 2.78 -0.79 5.07
N VAL A 59 2.90 -1.71 4.12
CA VAL A 59 1.78 -2.28 3.35
C VAL A 59 1.72 -3.78 3.60
N GLN A 60 0.53 -4.36 3.72
CA GLN A 60 0.41 -5.80 3.85
C GLN A 60 0.40 -6.44 2.45
N ALA A 61 1.34 -7.35 2.20
CA ALA A 61 1.60 -7.86 0.85
C ALA A 61 0.39 -8.50 0.15
N GLU A 62 -0.54 -9.10 0.90
CA GLU A 62 -1.70 -9.80 0.32
C GLU A 62 -3.00 -8.98 0.36
N THR A 63 -3.10 -7.95 1.20
CA THR A 63 -4.38 -7.24 1.43
C THR A 63 -4.33 -5.74 1.12
N GLY A 64 -3.14 -5.20 0.83
CA GLY A 64 -2.95 -3.77 0.57
C GLY A 64 -2.97 -2.97 1.86
#